data_AF-A0A661E1Q5-F1
#
_entry.id   AF-A0A661E1Q5-F1
#
_cell.length_a   1.000
_cell.length_b   1.000
_cell.length_c   1.000
_cell.angle_alpha   90.00
_cell.angle_beta   90.00
_cell.angle_gamma   90.00
#
_symmetry.space_group_name_H-M   'P 1'
#
loop_
_entity.id
_entity.type
_entity.pdbx_description
1 polymer ?
#
loop_
_entity_poly.entity_id
_entity_poly.type
_entity_poly.pdbx_seq_one_letter_code
_entity_poly.pdbx_strand_id
1 'polypeptide(L)'
;MNDRVGFQIGEDFARYGRKLPDSAPEPVITGYKAGIPEKGAWKTDRYINKWLQLRFNAFSRGKLFSDEITPGLIKSIDTDYCPITGMKLTHSTGKDSDWSIDRVSNDFDYIPTNLIVMSTRANKAKGDKSADRILQISTSLDGQLDNLNVSQWKRLAELVQWTRYRQMSEEELEKIDSTELFISGLLKGEEPFQNAYYSQLAVFQMFLLKQLETGKRTPVDIDKIMNKDKESKLLFHKLWNRLTKRQSSYLPNEQYKQWSNQTTLILYVKWVMLHNINDLGRFLKQYAGSKLSEPLEIIQQREEKYLR
;
A
#
# COMPACT_ATOMS: atom_id res chain seq x y z
N MET A 1 -27.64 2.04 13.85
CA MET A 1 -26.40 1.27 14.11
C MET A 1 -26.78 -0.14 14.48
N ASN A 2 -25.94 -1.14 14.18
CA ASN A 2 -26.26 -2.53 14.47
C ASN A 2 -25.92 -2.88 15.92
N ASP A 3 -26.94 -3.04 16.78
CA ASP A 3 -26.77 -3.37 18.20
C ASP A 3 -25.94 -4.64 18.43
N ARG A 4 -26.05 -5.61 17.52
CA ARG A 4 -25.24 -6.83 17.56
C ARG A 4 -23.75 -6.55 17.40
N VAL A 5 -23.38 -5.62 16.51
CA VAL A 5 -21.97 -5.23 16.31
C VAL A 5 -21.44 -4.52 17.55
N GLY A 6 -22.23 -3.62 18.13
CA GLY A 6 -21.88 -2.96 19.38
C GLY A 6 -21.64 -3.96 20.51
N PHE A 7 -22.56 -4.94 20.67
CA PHE A 7 -22.42 -6.03 21.63
C PHE A 7 -21.12 -6.83 21.44
N GLN A 8 -20.81 -7.26 20.21
CA GLN A 8 -19.59 -8.00 19.92
C GLN A 8 -18.32 -7.20 20.23
N ILE A 9 -18.30 -5.90 19.94
CA ILE A 9 -17.17 -5.03 20.30
C ILE A 9 -17.02 -5.02 21.83
N GLY A 10 -18.11 -4.88 22.57
CA GLY A 10 -18.11 -4.97 24.03
C GLY A 10 -17.50 -6.27 24.54
N GLU A 11 -17.95 -7.40 24.01
CA GLU A 11 -17.41 -8.73 24.38
C GLU A 11 -15.91 -8.81 24.15
N ASP A 12 -15.42 -8.31 23.01
CA ASP A 12 -13.99 -8.38 22.70
C ASP A 12 -13.15 -7.52 23.65
N PHE A 13 -13.63 -6.33 24.01
CA PHE A 13 -12.97 -5.53 25.06
C PHE A 13 -12.89 -6.32 26.38
N ALA A 14 -13.96 -7.01 26.78
CA ALA A 14 -14.00 -7.79 28.01
C ALA A 14 -13.07 -9.02 27.97
N ARG A 15 -13.07 -9.77 26.85
CA ARG A 15 -12.18 -10.93 26.64
C ARG A 15 -10.71 -10.55 26.78
N TYR A 16 -10.30 -9.40 26.24
CA TYR A 16 -8.93 -8.89 26.35
C TYR A 16 -8.67 -8.04 27.60
N GLY A 17 -9.61 -7.97 28.54
CA GLY A 17 -9.47 -7.25 29.81
C GLY A 17 -9.19 -5.75 29.63
N ARG A 18 -9.75 -5.14 28.58
CA ARG A 18 -9.55 -3.72 28.26
C ARG A 18 -10.74 -2.92 28.75
N LYS A 19 -10.47 -1.86 29.52
CA LYS A 19 -11.50 -0.89 29.93
C LYS A 19 -12.18 -0.32 28.67
N LEU A 20 -13.51 -0.25 28.69
CA LEU A 20 -14.27 0.49 27.69
C LEU A 20 -13.91 1.99 27.71
N PRO A 21 -13.98 2.68 26.56
CA PRO A 21 -14.01 4.13 26.51
C PRO A 21 -15.21 4.67 27.31
N ASP A 22 -15.04 5.81 27.98
CA ASP A 22 -16.12 6.40 28.80
C ASP A 22 -17.33 6.82 27.93
N SER A 23 -17.12 7.02 26.62
CA SER A 23 -18.15 7.33 25.64
C SER A 23 -18.82 6.08 25.03
N ALA A 24 -18.68 4.90 25.64
CA ALA A 24 -19.25 3.67 25.10
C ALA A 24 -20.79 3.69 25.14
N PRO A 25 -21.48 3.41 24.02
CA PRO A 25 -22.94 3.35 23.99
C PRO A 25 -23.47 2.03 24.57
N GLU A 26 -24.77 2.01 24.89
CA GLU A 26 -25.41 0.91 25.63
C GLU A 26 -25.18 -0.50 25.04
N PRO A 27 -25.25 -0.74 23.71
CA PRO A 27 -24.98 -2.06 23.17
C PRO A 27 -23.55 -2.56 23.48
N VAL A 28 -22.56 -1.65 23.45
CA VAL A 28 -21.16 -1.97 23.78
C VAL A 28 -21.00 -2.25 25.28
N ILE A 29 -21.65 -1.46 26.13
CA ILE A 29 -21.66 -1.68 27.59
C ILE A 29 -22.28 -3.04 27.93
N THR A 30 -23.40 -3.37 27.30
CA THR A 30 -24.11 -4.64 27.51
C THR A 30 -23.24 -5.82 27.10
N GLY A 31 -22.62 -5.76 25.92
CA GLY A 31 -21.69 -6.80 25.46
C GLY A 31 -20.47 -6.95 26.35
N TYR A 32 -19.91 -5.85 26.85
CA TYR A 32 -18.78 -5.89 27.76
C TYR A 32 -19.10 -6.60 29.08
N LYS A 33 -20.25 -6.29 29.68
CA LYS A 33 -20.71 -6.98 30.91
C LYS A 33 -20.92 -8.47 30.68
N ALA A 34 -21.47 -8.85 29.52
CA ALA A 34 -21.71 -10.25 29.15
C ALA A 34 -20.41 -11.02 28.83
N GLY A 35 -19.39 -10.33 28.30
CA GLY A 35 -18.13 -10.93 27.86
C GLY A 35 -17.04 -11.05 28.93
N ILE A 36 -17.32 -10.69 30.19
CA ILE A 36 -16.33 -10.80 31.29
C ILE A 36 -16.01 -12.28 31.49
N PRO A 37 -14.76 -12.73 31.24
CA PRO A 37 -14.44 -14.13 31.34
C PRO A 37 -14.38 -14.58 32.81
N GLU A 38 -14.94 -15.76 33.12
CA GLU A 38 -14.86 -16.37 34.46
C GLU A 38 -13.41 -16.65 34.86
N LYS A 39 -12.56 -16.96 33.88
CA LYS A 39 -11.12 -17.20 34.05
C LYS A 39 -10.38 -16.15 33.27
N GLY A 40 -9.71 -15.23 33.98
CA GLY A 40 -8.65 -14.30 33.54
C GLY A 40 -8.67 -13.80 32.09
N ALA A 41 -8.60 -12.49 31.91
CA ALA A 41 -8.51 -11.87 30.58
C ALA A 41 -7.36 -12.43 29.71
N TRP A 42 -7.59 -12.46 28.41
CA TRP A 42 -6.60 -12.87 27.42
C TRP A 42 -5.43 -11.88 27.36
N LYS A 43 -4.24 -12.39 27.01
CA LYS A 43 -3.07 -11.54 26.80
C LYS A 43 -3.33 -10.56 25.66
N THR A 44 -2.90 -9.32 25.86
CA THR A 44 -2.99 -8.24 24.88
C THR A 44 -1.60 -7.74 24.49
N ASP A 45 -1.49 -7.19 23.29
CA ASP A 45 -0.33 -6.46 22.81
C ASP A 45 -0.78 -5.13 22.17
N ARG A 46 0.17 -4.35 21.63
CA ARG A 46 -0.16 -3.06 21.01
C ARG A 46 -1.10 -3.19 19.80
N TYR A 47 -1.03 -4.29 19.07
CA TYR A 47 -1.80 -4.52 17.85
C TYR A 47 -3.24 -4.90 18.17
N ILE A 48 -3.44 -5.76 19.18
CA ILE A 48 -4.77 -6.08 19.73
C ILE A 48 -5.41 -4.81 20.29
N ASN A 49 -4.68 -4.01 21.09
CA ASN A 49 -5.20 -2.76 21.62
C ASN A 49 -5.61 -1.78 20.52
N LYS A 50 -4.81 -1.66 19.45
CA LYS A 50 -5.16 -0.82 18.31
C LYS A 50 -6.35 -1.37 17.53
N TRP A 51 -6.43 -2.68 17.34
CA TRP A 51 -7.57 -3.33 16.69
C TRP A 51 -8.88 -3.04 17.41
N LEU A 52 -8.94 -3.23 18.73
CA LEU A 52 -10.09 -2.89 19.57
C LEU A 52 -10.48 -1.41 19.43
N GLN A 53 -9.48 -0.52 19.47
CA GLN A 53 -9.69 0.91 19.28
C GLN A 53 -10.28 1.24 17.90
N LEU A 54 -9.78 0.65 16.82
CA LEU A 54 -10.28 0.90 15.46
C LEU A 54 -11.71 0.40 15.29
N ARG A 55 -12.05 -0.78 15.83
CA ARG A 55 -13.41 -1.31 15.82
C ARG A 55 -14.39 -0.39 16.55
N PHE A 56 -14.01 0.06 17.74
CA PHE A 56 -14.81 1.03 18.48
C PHE A 56 -14.98 2.33 17.70
N ASN A 57 -13.90 2.89 17.15
CA ASN A 57 -13.95 4.13 16.37
C ASN A 57 -14.81 4.00 15.11
N ALA A 58 -14.76 2.85 14.41
CA ALA A 58 -15.60 2.58 13.26
C ALA A 58 -17.07 2.55 13.67
N PHE A 59 -17.40 1.81 14.73
CA PHE A 59 -18.74 1.73 15.28
C PHE A 59 -19.25 3.12 15.69
N SER A 60 -18.51 3.89 16.48
CA SER A 60 -18.92 5.24 16.92
C SER A 60 -19.17 6.21 15.77
N ARG A 61 -18.52 6.00 14.61
CA ARG A 61 -18.68 6.85 13.41
C ARG A 61 -19.70 6.30 12.41
N GLY A 62 -20.36 5.18 12.72
CA GLY A 62 -21.30 4.53 11.80
C GLY A 62 -20.64 3.99 10.54
N LYS A 63 -19.36 3.64 10.62
CA LYS A 63 -18.58 3.07 9.51
C LYS A 63 -18.54 1.55 9.62
N LEU A 64 -18.52 0.88 8.48
CA LEU A 64 -18.30 -0.56 8.44
C LEU A 64 -16.86 -0.88 8.83
N PHE A 65 -16.68 -2.03 9.48
CA PHE A 65 -15.39 -2.58 9.84
C PHE A 65 -15.31 -4.00 9.31
N SER A 66 -14.40 -4.21 8.34
CA SER A 66 -14.20 -5.52 7.72
C SER A 66 -13.62 -6.52 8.72
N ASP A 67 -14.15 -7.74 8.73
CA ASP A 67 -13.65 -8.87 9.53
C ASP A 67 -12.24 -9.32 9.08
N GLU A 68 -11.79 -8.93 7.88
CA GLU A 68 -10.42 -9.16 7.42
C GLU A 68 -9.38 -8.31 8.16
N ILE A 69 -9.82 -7.24 8.84
CA ILE A 69 -8.94 -6.44 9.68
C ILE A 69 -8.75 -7.17 11.00
N THR A 70 -7.62 -7.86 11.09
CA THR A 70 -7.17 -8.58 12.28
C THR A 70 -5.96 -7.90 12.93
N PRO A 71 -5.61 -8.23 14.19
CA PRO A 71 -4.32 -7.82 14.76
C PRO A 71 -3.12 -8.24 13.90
N GLY A 72 -3.21 -9.38 13.19
CA GLY A 72 -2.19 -9.85 12.25
C GLY A 72 -2.02 -8.92 11.04
N LEU A 73 -3.12 -8.43 10.46
CA LEU A 73 -3.08 -7.41 9.40
C LEU A 73 -2.46 -6.10 9.90
N ILE A 74 -2.89 -5.65 11.09
CA ILE A 74 -2.34 -4.44 11.71
C ILE A 74 -0.82 -4.55 11.90
N LYS A 75 -0.34 -5.74 12.28
CA LYS A 75 1.09 -6.04 12.41
C LYS A 75 1.80 -6.07 11.05
N SER A 76 1.16 -6.57 9.99
CA SER A 76 1.79 -6.67 8.67
C SER A 76 1.94 -5.33 7.95
N ILE A 77 1.11 -4.33 8.28
CA ILE A 77 1.22 -2.96 7.77
C ILE A 77 2.06 -2.03 8.66
N ASP A 78 2.65 -2.57 9.73
CA ASP A 78 3.51 -1.82 10.64
C ASP A 78 4.81 -1.39 9.95
N THR A 79 5.32 -0.20 10.29
CA THR A 79 6.51 0.38 9.66
C THR A 79 7.27 1.26 10.65
N ASP A 80 8.59 1.34 10.49
CA ASP A 80 9.44 2.17 11.34
C ASP A 80 9.35 3.67 11.00
N TYR A 81 8.88 4.01 9.79
CA TYR A 81 8.86 5.39 9.30
C TYR A 81 7.49 5.77 8.72
N CYS A 82 7.03 6.97 9.03
CA CYS A 82 5.78 7.47 8.48
C CYS A 82 5.92 7.74 6.97
N PRO A 83 5.04 7.18 6.12
CA PRO A 83 5.11 7.39 4.67
C PRO A 83 4.82 8.84 4.26
N ILE A 84 4.06 9.58 5.10
CA ILE A 84 3.73 10.98 4.85
C ILE A 84 4.89 11.88 5.27
N THR A 85 5.30 11.80 6.54
CA THR A 85 6.24 12.75 7.12
C THR A 85 7.71 12.37 6.97
N GLY A 86 8.01 11.09 6.73
CA GLY A 86 9.37 10.53 6.73
C GLY A 86 9.99 10.38 8.12
N MET A 87 9.26 10.72 9.19
CA MET A 87 9.77 10.63 10.56
C MET A 87 9.78 9.18 11.05
N LYS A 88 10.77 8.85 11.87
CA LYS A 88 10.77 7.59 12.63
C LYS A 88 9.59 7.58 13.59
N LEU A 89 8.82 6.49 13.59
CA LEU A 89 7.65 6.34 14.43
C LEU A 89 8.05 5.94 15.86
N THR A 90 7.40 6.60 16.82
CA THR A 90 7.48 6.28 18.24
C THR A 90 6.20 5.60 18.71
N HIS A 91 6.16 5.10 19.94
CA HIS A 91 5.00 4.42 20.48
C HIS A 91 4.70 4.95 21.88
N SER A 92 3.46 5.36 22.10
CA SER A 92 2.94 5.74 23.43
C SER A 92 3.76 6.83 24.14
N THR A 93 4.33 7.78 23.37
CA THR A 93 5.09 8.91 23.93
C THR A 93 4.26 10.18 24.06
N GLY A 94 3.05 10.20 23.45
CA GLY A 94 2.19 11.39 23.35
C GLY A 94 2.68 12.41 22.32
N LYS A 95 3.76 12.11 21.59
CA LYS A 95 4.36 13.02 20.61
C LYS A 95 3.77 12.85 19.22
N ASP A 96 4.01 13.84 18.38
CA ASP A 96 3.56 13.87 16.99
C ASP A 96 4.16 12.77 16.10
N SER A 97 5.28 12.16 16.53
CA SER A 97 5.90 10.98 15.91
C SER A 97 5.22 9.67 16.27
N ASP A 98 4.25 9.67 17.19
CA ASP A 98 3.62 8.43 17.63
C ASP A 98 2.91 7.73 16.48
N TRP A 99 3.01 6.41 16.50
CA TRP A 99 2.38 5.49 15.59
C TRP A 99 0.86 5.59 15.69
N SER A 100 0.21 5.85 14.56
CA SER A 100 -1.23 5.90 14.40
C SER A 100 -1.66 5.06 13.22
N ILE A 101 -2.75 4.32 13.36
CA ILE A 101 -3.45 3.71 12.23
C ILE A 101 -4.71 4.51 11.95
N ASP A 102 -4.92 4.85 10.69
CA ASP A 102 -6.15 5.49 10.24
C ASP A 102 -6.52 5.01 8.83
N ARG A 103 -7.72 5.37 8.41
CA ARG A 103 -8.18 5.23 7.04
C ARG A 103 -7.38 6.15 6.11
N VAL A 104 -6.94 5.66 4.96
CA VAL A 104 -6.23 6.47 3.95
C VAL A 104 -7.17 7.53 3.40
N SER A 105 -8.37 7.15 2.96
CA SER A 105 -9.46 8.05 2.62
C SER A 105 -10.61 7.92 3.61
N ASN A 106 -11.12 9.07 4.06
CA ASN A 106 -12.30 9.13 4.95
C ASN A 106 -13.61 8.77 4.26
N ASP A 107 -13.61 8.79 2.93
CA ASP A 107 -14.78 8.50 2.09
C ASP A 107 -15.13 7.01 2.13
N PHE A 108 -14.17 6.14 2.42
CA PHE A 108 -14.36 4.70 2.53
C PHE A 108 -14.43 4.21 3.99
N ASP A 109 -14.89 2.98 4.14
CA ASP A 109 -14.98 2.26 5.42
C ASP A 109 -13.62 1.72 5.90
N TYR A 110 -13.62 1.06 7.05
CA TYR A 110 -12.46 0.33 7.55
C TYR A 110 -12.37 -0.99 6.80
N ILE A 111 -11.57 -1.01 5.74
CA ILE A 111 -11.25 -2.20 4.93
C ILE A 111 -9.73 -2.35 4.80
N PRO A 112 -9.18 -3.56 4.58
CA PRO A 112 -7.73 -3.78 4.57
C PRO A 112 -6.95 -2.86 3.63
N THR A 113 -7.51 -2.56 2.45
CA THR A 113 -6.87 -1.73 1.41
C THR A 113 -6.99 -0.22 1.67
N ASN A 114 -7.73 0.19 2.70
CA ASN A 114 -7.89 1.58 3.11
C ASN A 114 -7.24 1.86 4.48
N LEU A 115 -6.45 0.96 5.06
CA LEU A 115 -5.75 1.22 6.31
C LEU A 115 -4.26 1.49 6.10
N ILE A 116 -3.73 2.45 6.84
CA ILE A 116 -2.31 2.76 6.82
C ILE A 116 -1.79 3.17 8.19
N VAL A 117 -0.53 2.84 8.45
CA VAL A 117 0.25 3.38 9.56
C VAL A 117 0.86 4.73 9.17
N MET A 118 0.64 5.74 9.99
CA MET A 118 1.25 7.07 9.84
C MET A 118 1.53 7.71 11.20
N SER A 119 2.32 8.78 11.22
CA SER A 119 2.55 9.57 12.43
C SER A 119 1.27 10.27 12.88
N THR A 120 1.08 10.44 14.18
CA THR A 120 -0.01 11.24 14.75
C THR A 120 -0.08 12.65 14.15
N ARG A 121 1.05 13.28 13.79
CA ARG A 121 1.06 14.55 13.05
C ARG A 121 0.33 14.48 11.72
N ALA A 122 0.69 13.50 10.89
CA ALA A 122 0.04 13.28 9.59
C ALA A 122 -1.46 12.98 9.75
N ASN A 123 -1.81 12.16 10.74
CA ASN A 123 -3.20 11.81 11.01
C ASN A 123 -4.02 13.03 11.46
N LYS A 124 -3.49 13.85 12.39
CA LYS A 124 -4.12 15.10 12.83
C LYS A 124 -4.31 16.09 11.68
N ALA A 125 -3.28 16.25 10.85
CA ALA A 125 -3.32 17.13 9.69
C ALA A 125 -4.38 16.67 8.68
N LYS A 126 -4.45 15.36 8.39
CA LYS A 126 -5.50 14.77 7.56
C LYS A 126 -6.88 15.03 8.15
N GLY A 127 -7.08 14.74 9.44
CA GLY A 127 -8.35 14.87 10.13
C GLY A 127 -9.49 14.19 9.35
N ASP A 128 -10.63 14.87 9.27
CA ASP A 128 -11.83 14.40 8.57
C ASP A 128 -11.95 14.90 7.12
N LYS A 129 -10.86 15.44 6.55
CA LYS A 129 -10.86 15.95 5.16
C LYS A 129 -11.22 14.83 4.17
N SER A 130 -12.04 15.15 3.18
CA SER A 130 -12.37 14.27 2.05
C SER A 130 -11.19 14.13 1.08
N ALA A 131 -11.25 13.15 0.19
CA ALA A 131 -10.22 12.98 -0.81
C ALA A 131 -10.03 14.21 -1.71
N ASP A 132 -11.12 14.83 -2.15
CA ASP A 132 -11.08 16.02 -3.01
C ASP A 132 -10.45 17.21 -2.28
N ARG A 133 -10.73 17.37 -0.98
CA ARG A 133 -10.12 18.42 -0.17
C ARG A 133 -8.61 18.20 -0.02
N ILE A 134 -8.17 16.98 0.20
CA ILE A 134 -6.74 16.63 0.28
C ILE A 134 -6.06 16.94 -1.06
N LEU A 135 -6.70 16.61 -2.19
CA LEU A 135 -6.18 16.92 -3.53
C LEU A 135 -6.05 18.42 -3.76
N GLN A 136 -7.07 19.19 -3.43
CA GLN A 136 -7.05 20.65 -3.54
C GLN A 136 -5.94 21.28 -2.69
N ILE A 137 -5.70 20.77 -1.47
CA ILE A 137 -4.60 21.25 -0.62
C ILE A 137 -3.24 20.89 -1.25
N SER A 138 -3.11 19.70 -1.83
CA SER A 138 -1.83 19.26 -2.43
C SER A 138 -1.40 20.06 -3.66
N THR A 139 -2.34 20.76 -4.30
CA THR A 139 -2.09 21.62 -5.46
C THR A 139 -1.96 23.11 -5.11
N SER A 140 -2.22 23.52 -3.87
CA SER A 140 -2.01 24.90 -3.44
C SER A 140 -0.53 25.20 -3.24
N LEU A 141 -0.14 26.46 -3.48
CA LEU A 141 1.23 26.94 -3.32
C LEU A 141 1.54 27.43 -1.89
N ASP A 142 0.59 27.29 -0.96
CA ASP A 142 0.77 27.73 0.42
C ASP A 142 1.69 26.75 1.18
N GLY A 143 2.88 27.24 1.56
CA GLY A 143 4.04 26.43 1.95
C GLY A 143 3.85 25.49 3.14
N GLN A 144 2.82 25.66 3.97
CA GLN A 144 2.50 24.78 5.09
C GLN A 144 1.04 24.94 5.53
N LEU A 145 0.31 23.83 5.62
CA LEU A 145 -1.05 23.77 6.17
C LEU A 145 -1.15 22.62 7.17
N ASP A 146 -1.78 22.85 8.32
CA ASP A 146 -1.98 21.87 9.40
C ASP A 146 -0.70 21.09 9.79
N ASN A 147 0.45 21.77 9.84
CA ASN A 147 1.76 21.20 10.16
C ASN A 147 2.30 20.15 9.18
N LEU A 148 1.78 20.12 7.95
CA LEU A 148 2.39 19.44 6.83
C LEU A 148 2.85 20.43 5.77
N ASN A 149 4.04 20.20 5.20
CA ASN A 149 4.52 20.96 4.06
C ASN A 149 3.91 20.43 2.75
N VAL A 150 4.09 21.18 1.65
CA VAL A 150 3.56 20.83 0.33
C VAL A 150 3.96 19.41 -0.11
N SER A 151 5.21 18.98 0.10
CA SER A 151 5.66 17.63 -0.26
C SER A 151 4.94 16.54 0.53
N GLN A 152 4.64 16.79 1.81
CA GLN A 152 3.91 15.85 2.66
C GLN A 152 2.43 15.78 2.27
N TRP A 153 1.82 16.91 1.92
CA TRP A 153 0.46 16.93 1.37
C TRP A 153 0.35 16.18 0.04
N LYS A 154 1.32 16.35 -0.86
CA LYS A 154 1.39 15.59 -2.12
C LYS A 154 1.47 14.08 -1.88
N ARG A 155 2.32 13.61 -0.96
CA ARG A 155 2.40 12.19 -0.59
C ARG A 155 1.06 11.65 -0.06
N LEU A 156 0.36 12.42 0.76
CA LEU A 156 -0.95 12.02 1.27
C LEU A 156 -1.99 11.96 0.14
N ALA A 157 -2.00 12.94 -0.76
CA ALA A 157 -2.91 12.98 -1.91
C ALA A 157 -2.68 11.81 -2.89
N GLU A 158 -1.43 11.40 -3.10
CA GLU A 158 -1.11 10.20 -3.91
C GLU A 158 -1.71 8.93 -3.30
N LEU A 159 -1.53 8.72 -1.99
CA LEU A 159 -2.08 7.56 -1.29
C LEU A 159 -3.62 7.54 -1.31
N VAL A 160 -4.24 8.70 -1.13
CA VAL A 160 -5.70 8.87 -1.20
C VAL A 160 -6.23 8.55 -2.59
N GLN A 161 -5.62 9.10 -3.66
CA GLN A 161 -6.00 8.81 -5.04
C GLN A 161 -5.87 7.32 -5.35
N TRP A 162 -4.74 6.73 -4.95
CA TRP A 162 -4.50 5.31 -5.16
C TRP A 162 -5.55 4.43 -4.47
N THR A 163 -5.95 4.81 -3.26
CA THR A 163 -7.01 4.10 -2.54
C THR A 163 -8.34 4.22 -3.28
N ARG A 164 -8.68 5.39 -3.82
CA ARG A 164 -9.88 5.57 -4.66
C ARG A 164 -9.86 4.64 -5.87
N TYR A 165 -8.77 4.61 -6.63
CA TYR A 165 -8.67 3.77 -7.81
C TYR A 165 -8.86 2.27 -7.51
N ARG A 166 -8.41 1.82 -6.33
CA ARG A 166 -8.63 0.43 -5.89
C ARG A 166 -10.08 0.09 -5.58
N GLN A 167 -10.90 1.09 -5.25
CA GLN A 167 -12.32 0.91 -4.94
C GLN A 167 -13.23 1.17 -6.14
N MET A 168 -12.71 1.72 -7.24
CA MET A 168 -13.48 1.97 -8.45
C MET A 168 -13.80 0.65 -9.16
N SER A 169 -15.02 0.59 -9.70
CA SER A 169 -15.43 -0.46 -10.63
C SER A 169 -14.63 -0.37 -11.93
N GLU A 170 -14.68 -1.44 -12.71
CA GLU A 170 -13.98 -1.48 -14.01
C GLU A 170 -14.51 -0.40 -14.96
N GLU A 171 -15.83 -0.19 -15.02
CA GLU A 171 -16.47 0.84 -15.83
C GLU A 171 -16.01 2.25 -15.44
N GLU A 172 -15.86 2.50 -14.13
CA GLU A 172 -15.35 3.78 -13.64
C GLU A 172 -13.87 3.99 -13.97
N LEU A 173 -13.06 2.93 -13.94
CA LEU A 173 -11.65 3.00 -14.33
C LEU A 173 -11.48 3.26 -15.83
N GLU A 174 -12.34 2.69 -16.68
CA GLU A 174 -12.34 2.91 -18.13
C GLU A 174 -12.72 4.34 -18.52
N LYS A 175 -13.52 5.02 -17.68
CA LYS A 175 -13.89 6.43 -17.85
C LYS A 175 -12.79 7.40 -17.44
N ILE A 176 -11.78 6.95 -16.70
CA ILE A 176 -10.64 7.79 -16.43
C ILE A 176 -9.81 7.88 -17.71
N ASP A 177 -9.61 9.10 -18.20
CA ASP A 177 -8.71 9.33 -19.33
C ASP A 177 -7.31 8.82 -18.97
N SER A 178 -6.97 7.64 -19.49
CA SER A 178 -5.68 6.97 -19.30
C SER A 178 -4.50 7.86 -19.67
N THR A 179 -4.75 8.85 -20.52
CA THR A 179 -3.81 9.88 -20.90
C THR A 179 -3.66 10.91 -19.79
N GLU A 180 -4.69 11.46 -19.16
CA GLU A 180 -4.56 12.40 -18.02
C GLU A 180 -3.89 11.78 -16.78
N LEU A 181 -4.14 10.50 -16.49
CA LEU A 181 -3.50 9.80 -15.36
C LEU A 181 -2.00 9.62 -15.57
N PHE A 182 -1.59 9.42 -16.83
CA PHE A 182 -0.20 9.26 -17.25
C PHE A 182 0.49 10.60 -17.51
N ILE A 183 -0.21 11.58 -18.11
CA ILE A 183 0.28 12.88 -18.56
C ILE A 183 0.32 13.91 -17.43
N SER A 184 -0.63 13.93 -16.49
CA SER A 184 -0.58 14.91 -15.38
C SER A 184 0.61 14.68 -14.43
N GLY A 185 1.11 13.45 -14.37
CA GLY A 185 2.36 13.07 -13.70
C GLY A 185 3.61 13.31 -14.53
N LEU A 186 3.55 13.18 -15.86
CA LEU A 186 4.70 13.27 -16.78
C LEU A 186 4.97 14.70 -17.27
N LEU A 187 3.94 15.50 -17.54
CA LEU A 187 4.06 16.84 -18.16
C LEU A 187 4.31 17.98 -17.18
N LYS A 188 4.18 17.75 -15.87
CA LYS A 188 4.44 18.83 -14.90
C LYS A 188 5.90 19.17 -14.70
N GLY A 189 6.85 18.43 -15.30
CA GLY A 189 8.23 18.89 -15.57
C GLY A 189 9.09 19.38 -14.40
N GLU A 190 8.53 19.45 -13.20
CA GLU A 190 9.16 19.91 -11.97
C GLU A 190 9.61 18.68 -11.21
N GLU A 191 10.93 18.47 -11.17
CA GLU A 191 11.65 17.47 -10.39
C GLU A 191 10.82 16.85 -9.24
N PRO A 192 10.16 15.69 -9.45
CA PRO A 192 9.45 15.03 -8.38
C PRO A 192 10.40 14.03 -7.72
N PHE A 193 10.53 14.22 -6.41
CA PHE A 193 11.19 13.33 -5.47
C PHE A 193 10.96 11.84 -5.76
N GLN A 194 12.00 11.09 -5.41
CA GLN A 194 12.22 9.66 -5.60
C GLN A 194 11.13 8.69 -5.10
N ASN A 195 9.93 9.10 -4.65
CA ASN A 195 8.88 8.19 -4.18
C ASN A 195 7.57 8.23 -5.02
N ALA A 196 7.22 9.36 -5.64
CA ALA A 196 6.03 9.49 -6.49
C ALA A 196 6.17 8.76 -7.84
N TYR A 197 7.41 8.65 -8.33
CA TYR A 197 7.72 7.88 -9.52
C TYR A 197 7.51 6.37 -9.29
N TYR A 198 7.77 5.86 -8.08
CA TYR A 198 7.50 4.45 -7.75
C TYR A 198 6.01 4.17 -7.60
N SER A 199 5.20 5.14 -7.14
CA SER A 199 3.75 4.96 -7.06
C SER A 199 3.11 4.93 -8.45
N GLN A 200 3.52 5.80 -9.37
CA GLN A 200 3.03 5.80 -10.76
C GLN A 200 3.45 4.53 -11.54
N LEU A 201 4.69 4.09 -11.36
CA LEU A 201 5.19 2.88 -12.01
C LEU A 201 4.61 1.61 -11.39
N ALA A 202 4.35 1.60 -10.08
CA ALA A 202 3.62 0.53 -9.41
C ALA A 202 2.15 0.48 -9.85
N VAL A 203 1.48 1.62 -10.08
CA VAL A 203 0.12 1.68 -10.63
C VAL A 203 0.08 1.11 -12.03
N PHE A 204 1.05 1.46 -12.89
CA PHE A 204 1.17 0.89 -14.23
C PHE A 204 1.46 -0.63 -14.19
N GLN A 205 2.41 -1.07 -13.35
CA GLN A 205 2.72 -2.49 -13.16
C GLN A 205 1.53 -3.28 -12.61
N MET A 206 0.78 -2.71 -11.67
CA MET A 206 -0.41 -3.33 -11.08
C MET A 206 -1.59 -3.38 -12.05
N PHE A 207 -1.79 -2.33 -12.86
CA PHE A 207 -2.78 -2.34 -13.94
C PHE A 207 -2.47 -3.47 -14.93
N LEU A 208 -1.21 -3.60 -15.35
CA LEU A 208 -0.78 -4.69 -16.21
C LEU A 208 -0.94 -6.07 -15.56
N LEU A 209 -0.59 -6.23 -14.27
CA LEU A 209 -0.78 -7.48 -13.53
C LEU A 209 -2.25 -7.87 -13.40
N LYS A 210 -3.14 -6.92 -13.10
CA LYS A 210 -4.60 -7.18 -12.98
C LYS A 210 -5.23 -7.55 -14.33
N GLN A 211 -4.77 -6.95 -15.42
CA GLN A 211 -5.21 -7.32 -16.78
C GLN A 211 -4.74 -8.73 -17.18
N LEU A 212 -3.56 -9.16 -16.69
CA LEU A 212 -3.04 -10.52 -16.88
C LEU A 212 -3.74 -11.56 -16.00
N GLU A 213 -3.98 -11.26 -14.72
CA GLU A 213 -4.66 -12.15 -13.76
C GLU A 213 -6.11 -12.43 -14.15
N THR A 214 -6.79 -11.46 -14.76
CA THR A 214 -8.19 -11.60 -15.21
C THR A 214 -8.32 -12.30 -16.56
N GLY A 215 -7.21 -12.64 -17.24
CA GLY A 215 -7.20 -13.27 -18.56
C GLY A 215 -7.75 -12.39 -19.70
N LYS A 216 -8.12 -11.13 -19.40
CA LYS A 216 -8.72 -10.19 -20.36
C LYS A 216 -7.74 -9.70 -21.42
N ARG A 217 -6.45 -9.67 -21.11
CA ARG A 217 -5.39 -9.41 -22.07
C ARG A 217 -4.31 -10.45 -21.91
N THR A 218 -3.91 -11.03 -23.04
CA THR A 218 -2.74 -11.89 -23.06
C THR A 218 -1.47 -11.04 -22.91
N PRO A 219 -0.34 -11.62 -22.48
CA PRO A 219 0.96 -10.97 -22.60
C PRO A 219 1.23 -10.38 -24.00
N VAL A 220 0.67 -11.00 -25.05
CA VAL A 220 0.75 -10.54 -26.45
C VAL A 220 -0.07 -9.26 -26.70
N ASP A 221 -1.20 -9.06 -26.01
CA ASP A 221 -2.01 -7.84 -26.14
C ASP A 221 -1.37 -6.64 -25.44
N ILE A 222 -0.69 -6.90 -24.32
CA ILE A 222 0.14 -5.90 -23.63
C ILE A 222 1.36 -5.55 -24.47
N ASP A 223 2.00 -6.54 -25.09
CA ASP A 223 3.12 -6.32 -26.02
C ASP A 223 2.72 -5.45 -27.23
N LYS A 224 1.54 -5.69 -27.83
CA LYS A 224 1.00 -4.84 -28.91
C LYS A 224 0.75 -3.40 -28.48
N ILE A 225 0.34 -3.15 -27.24
CA ILE A 225 0.19 -1.79 -26.69
C ILE A 225 1.57 -1.14 -26.52
N MET A 226 2.53 -1.87 -25.96
CA MET A 226 3.87 -1.37 -25.65
C MET A 226 4.77 -1.19 -26.89
N ASN A 227 4.54 -1.98 -27.95
CA ASN A 227 5.27 -1.95 -29.22
C ASN A 227 4.56 -1.14 -30.32
N LYS A 228 3.38 -0.57 -30.05
CA LYS A 228 2.61 0.19 -31.06
C LYS A 228 3.34 1.44 -31.54
N ASP A 229 4.26 1.97 -30.74
CA ASP A 229 5.06 3.13 -31.07
C ASP A 229 6.49 2.99 -30.51
N LYS A 230 7.47 3.37 -31.33
CA LYS A 230 8.90 3.30 -31.04
C LYS A 230 9.30 4.18 -29.86
N GLU A 231 8.60 5.29 -29.63
CA GLU A 231 8.83 6.17 -28.48
C GLU A 231 8.42 5.51 -27.16
N SER A 232 7.25 4.87 -27.12
CA SER A 232 6.76 4.11 -25.95
C SER A 232 7.71 2.99 -25.54
N LYS A 233 8.26 2.26 -26.53
CA LYS A 233 9.27 1.22 -26.31
C LYS A 233 10.59 1.81 -25.77
N LEU A 234 11.06 2.90 -26.37
CA LEU A 234 12.29 3.59 -25.94
C LEU A 234 12.13 4.19 -24.54
N LEU A 235 10.95 4.73 -24.24
CA LEU A 235 10.59 5.28 -22.93
C LEU A 235 10.59 4.19 -21.87
N PHE A 236 9.92 3.05 -22.11
CA PHE A 236 9.96 1.90 -21.21
C PHE A 236 11.40 1.45 -20.92
N HIS A 237 12.23 1.33 -21.95
CA HIS A 237 13.65 0.94 -21.80
C HIS A 237 14.47 1.97 -21.01
N LYS A 238 14.22 3.28 -21.21
CA LYS A 238 14.87 4.35 -20.46
C LYS A 238 14.43 4.36 -18.99
N LEU A 239 13.13 4.20 -18.73
CA LEU A 239 12.55 4.12 -17.39
C LEU A 239 13.10 2.90 -16.64
N TRP A 240 13.17 1.74 -17.31
CA TRP A 240 13.75 0.50 -16.80
C TRP A 240 15.23 0.65 -16.43
N ASN A 241 16.05 1.18 -17.34
CA ASN A 241 17.48 1.39 -17.12
C ASN A 241 17.78 2.40 -16.00
N ARG A 242 16.88 3.36 -15.78
CA ARG A 242 16.98 4.31 -14.65
C ARG A 242 16.58 3.67 -13.33
N LEU A 243 15.56 2.82 -13.32
CA LEU A 243 15.11 2.06 -12.14
C LEU A 243 16.19 1.11 -11.63
N THR A 244 16.80 0.32 -12.53
CA THR A 244 17.85 -0.64 -12.19
C THR A 244 19.14 0.04 -11.70
N LYS A 245 19.51 1.19 -12.27
CA LYS A 245 20.65 2.01 -11.80
C LYS A 245 20.40 2.70 -10.45
N ARG A 246 19.15 3.01 -10.09
CA ARG A 246 18.81 3.69 -8.82
C ARG A 246 18.52 2.71 -7.69
N GLN A 247 17.93 1.53 -7.96
CA GLN A 247 17.73 0.50 -6.93
C GLN A 247 19.03 -0.05 -6.35
N SER A 248 20.12 -0.09 -7.14
CA SER A 248 21.43 -0.54 -6.67
C SER A 248 22.11 0.43 -5.69
N SER A 249 21.73 1.72 -5.70
CA SER A 249 22.39 2.80 -4.95
C SER A 249 21.66 3.28 -3.69
N TYR A 250 20.37 2.96 -3.49
CA TYR A 250 19.55 3.64 -2.46
C TYR A 250 18.79 2.74 -1.47
N LEU A 251 18.90 1.40 -1.56
CA LEU A 251 18.26 0.50 -0.60
C LEU A 251 19.26 0.08 0.50
N PRO A 252 19.11 0.57 1.76
CA PRO A 252 20.05 0.27 2.85
C PRO A 252 19.84 -1.13 3.46
N ASN A 253 18.75 -1.81 3.11
CA ASN A 253 18.40 -3.13 3.62
C ASN A 253 18.54 -4.19 2.53
N GLU A 254 19.51 -5.10 2.71
CA GLU A 254 19.82 -6.19 1.79
C GLU A 254 18.62 -7.12 1.52
N GLN A 255 17.69 -7.30 2.48
CA GLN A 255 16.48 -8.10 2.25
C GLN A 255 15.47 -7.41 1.32
N TYR A 256 15.28 -6.09 1.43
CA TYR A 256 14.42 -5.34 0.51
C TYR A 256 15.04 -5.22 -0.88
N LYS A 257 16.37 -5.09 -0.92
CA LYS A 257 17.15 -5.14 -2.16
C LYS A 257 16.98 -6.50 -2.84
N GLN A 258 17.05 -7.60 -2.09
CA GLN A 258 16.79 -8.95 -2.62
C GLN A 258 15.34 -9.13 -3.06
N TRP A 259 14.35 -8.74 -2.26
CA TRP A 259 12.93 -8.95 -2.61
C TRP A 259 12.50 -8.13 -3.83
N SER A 260 12.84 -6.82 -3.87
CA SER A 260 12.50 -5.99 -5.04
C SER A 260 13.27 -6.44 -6.28
N ASN A 261 14.54 -6.83 -6.15
CA ASN A 261 15.31 -7.36 -7.27
C ASN A 261 14.78 -8.72 -7.71
N GLN A 262 14.36 -9.61 -6.82
CA GLN A 262 13.79 -10.92 -7.19
C GLN A 262 12.45 -10.78 -7.88
N THR A 263 11.52 -9.98 -7.37
CA THR A 263 10.21 -9.79 -8.03
C THR A 263 10.36 -9.07 -9.37
N THR A 264 11.23 -8.06 -9.43
CA THR A 264 11.53 -7.32 -10.68
C THR A 264 12.26 -8.19 -11.69
N LEU A 265 13.18 -9.04 -11.23
CA LEU A 265 13.88 -10.05 -12.02
C LEU A 265 12.94 -11.15 -12.49
N ILE A 266 12.03 -11.64 -11.67
CA ILE A 266 11.04 -12.66 -12.07
C ILE A 266 10.12 -12.11 -13.15
N LEU A 267 9.66 -10.85 -13.01
CA LEU A 267 8.82 -10.21 -14.02
C LEU A 267 9.60 -9.96 -15.33
N TYR A 268 10.87 -9.56 -15.22
CA TYR A 268 11.73 -9.37 -16.39
C TYR A 268 12.16 -10.68 -17.05
N VAL A 269 12.53 -11.70 -16.28
CA VAL A 269 12.89 -13.03 -16.78
C VAL A 269 11.68 -13.69 -17.40
N LYS A 270 10.49 -13.61 -16.79
CA LYS A 270 9.25 -14.05 -17.45
C LYS A 270 9.01 -13.29 -18.76
N TRP A 271 9.25 -11.98 -18.78
CA TRP A 271 9.14 -11.20 -20.02
C TRP A 271 10.18 -11.61 -21.08
N VAL A 272 11.46 -11.79 -20.73
CA VAL A 272 12.53 -12.19 -21.67
C VAL A 272 12.38 -13.65 -22.12
N MET A 273 12.04 -14.58 -21.22
CA MET A 273 11.81 -16.00 -21.52
C MET A 273 10.65 -16.20 -22.50
N LEU A 274 9.65 -15.32 -22.46
CA LEU A 274 8.52 -15.36 -23.40
C LEU A 274 8.84 -14.74 -24.77
N HIS A 275 9.97 -14.03 -24.94
CA HIS A 275 10.19 -13.20 -26.14
C HIS A 275 11.56 -13.34 -26.84
N ASN A 276 12.69 -13.64 -26.16
CA ASN A 276 13.99 -13.92 -26.82
C ASN A 276 15.08 -14.48 -25.88
N ILE A 277 15.51 -15.74 -26.07
CA ILE A 277 16.58 -16.39 -25.28
C ILE A 277 17.94 -15.66 -25.37
N ASN A 278 18.22 -14.99 -26.49
CA ASN A 278 19.52 -14.34 -26.72
C ASN A 278 19.72 -13.07 -25.88
N ASP A 279 18.64 -12.43 -25.43
CA ASP A 279 18.71 -11.26 -24.54
C ASP A 279 18.81 -11.68 -23.08
N LEU A 280 18.32 -12.87 -22.72
CA LEU A 280 18.51 -13.48 -21.40
C LEU A 280 19.99 -13.76 -21.12
N GLY A 281 20.72 -14.30 -22.10
CA GLY A 281 22.15 -14.59 -21.97
C GLY A 281 23.01 -13.34 -21.80
N ARG A 282 22.66 -12.23 -22.48
CA ARG A 282 23.33 -10.92 -22.30
C ARG A 282 23.00 -10.30 -20.95
N PHE A 283 21.74 -10.37 -20.53
CA PHE A 283 21.29 -9.87 -19.24
C PHE A 283 21.94 -10.63 -18.07
N LEU A 284 21.96 -11.97 -18.10
CA LEU A 284 22.61 -12.79 -17.08
C LEU A 284 24.12 -12.53 -17.02
N LYS A 285 24.81 -12.36 -18.16
CA LYS A 285 26.23 -11.97 -18.17
C LYS A 285 26.48 -10.58 -17.57
N GLN A 286 25.58 -9.63 -17.79
CA GLN A 286 25.70 -8.26 -17.29
C GLN A 286 25.34 -8.14 -15.79
N TYR A 287 24.40 -8.96 -15.31
CA TYR A 287 23.85 -8.87 -13.96
C TYR A 287 24.48 -9.88 -12.98
N ALA A 288 24.87 -11.07 -13.46
CA ALA A 288 25.41 -12.16 -12.64
C ALA A 288 26.94 -12.19 -12.58
N GLY A 289 27.62 -11.04 -12.76
CA GLY A 289 29.07 -10.90 -12.75
C GLY A 289 29.80 -11.25 -11.44
N SER A 290 29.29 -12.16 -10.58
CA SER A 290 30.07 -13.03 -9.67
C SER A 290 29.24 -13.83 -8.62
N LYS A 291 27.91 -13.77 -8.54
CA LYS A 291 27.17 -14.37 -7.39
C LYS A 291 25.81 -15.00 -7.70
N LEU A 292 25.77 -16.00 -8.59
CA LEU A 292 24.70 -17.01 -8.54
C LEU A 292 25.30 -18.26 -7.87
N SER A 293 24.77 -18.65 -6.72
CA SER A 293 25.24 -19.83 -5.96
C SER A 293 24.70 -21.16 -6.50
N GLU A 294 23.70 -21.13 -7.38
CA GLU A 294 23.15 -22.32 -8.05
C GLU A 294 23.40 -22.22 -9.57
N PRO A 295 23.92 -23.30 -10.20
CA PRO A 295 24.02 -23.40 -11.65
C PRO A 295 22.67 -23.29 -12.34
N LEU A 296 22.65 -22.62 -13.50
CA LEU A 296 21.47 -22.36 -14.33
C LEU A 296 20.67 -23.64 -14.67
N GLU A 297 21.37 -24.77 -14.81
CA GLU A 297 20.79 -26.09 -15.09
C GLU A 297 19.91 -26.62 -13.95
N ILE A 298 20.21 -26.28 -12.69
CA ILE A 298 19.42 -26.69 -11.51
C ILE A 298 18.10 -25.93 -11.44
N ILE A 299 18.11 -24.66 -11.84
CA ILE A 299 16.91 -23.81 -11.91
C ILE A 299 15.98 -24.33 -13.00
N GLN A 300 16.52 -24.67 -14.17
CA GLN A 300 15.75 -25.23 -15.30
C GLN A 300 15.12 -26.59 -14.96
N GLN A 301 15.84 -27.49 -14.27
CA GLN A 301 15.31 -28.79 -13.85
C GLN A 301 14.18 -28.68 -12.82
N ARG A 302 14.19 -27.66 -11.94
CA ARG A 302 13.11 -27.42 -10.99
C ARG A 302 11.84 -26.91 -11.67
N GLU A 303 11.96 -26.08 -12.71
CA GLU A 303 10.82 -25.56 -13.46
C GLU A 303 10.14 -26.65 -14.32
N GLU A 304 10.90 -27.54 -14.96
CA GLU A 304 10.32 -28.69 -15.68
C GLU A 304 9.53 -29.64 -14.76
N LYS A 305 9.92 -29.72 -13.48
CA LYS A 305 9.20 -30.49 -12.47
C LYS A 305 7.92 -29.80 -11.97
N TYR A 306 7.82 -28.47 -12.09
CA TYR A 306 6.64 -27.70 -11.69
C TYR A 306 5.61 -27.55 -12.83
N LEU A 307 6.03 -27.75 -14.08
CA LEU A 307 5.20 -27.65 -15.29
C LEU A 307 4.64 -28.99 -15.78
N ARG A 308 4.96 -30.11 -15.09
CA ARG A 308 4.33 -31.43 -15.26
C ARG A 308 3.46 -31.75 -14.05
#